data_AF-A0A1M7UMZ4-F1
#
_entry.id   AF-A0A1M7UMZ4-F1
#
_cell.length_a   1.000
_cell.length_b   1.000
_cell.length_c   1.000
_cell.angle_alpha   90.00
_cell.angle_beta   90.00
_cell.angle_gamma   90.00
#
_symmetry.space_group_name_H-M   'P 1'
#
loop_
_entity.id
_entity.type
_entity.pdbx_description
1 polymer ?
#
loop_
_entity_poly.entity_id
_entity_poly.type
_entity_poly.pdbx_seq_one_letter_code
_entity_poly.pdbx_strand_id
1 'polypeptide(L)'
;MVQDNKLGRERLSSLIIIFCLFLTVLTSIGVNYLDVKVLNIELIDRELYTVITEKGNVNIHPDNVLRIERTYTKEAFTGEPVELDKIYTDKGFVYLSSQAPYAELGKKLMDTVDYYGLPLWERSGLDWNSLKKYSYAVGTPAQQVPLLFFLISLQYAVLTIGGIALIVLVFPLRLGEEEWESSSAFAQGEEESKQEEQDELRQEVMKSLAK
;
A
#
# COMPACT_ATOMS: atom_id res chain seq x y z
N MET A 1 8.44 -30.94 -31.81
CA MET A 1 7.23 -30.67 -31.02
C MET A 1 7.60 -29.65 -29.95
N VAL A 2 7.43 -28.36 -30.27
CA VAL A 2 7.58 -27.29 -29.29
C VAL A 2 6.20 -27.09 -28.68
N GLN A 3 6.04 -27.53 -27.44
CA GLN A 3 4.82 -27.30 -26.67
C GLN A 3 4.87 -25.85 -26.21
N ASP A 4 4.22 -24.95 -26.94
CA ASP A 4 4.02 -23.58 -26.49
C ASP A 4 3.14 -23.60 -25.24
N ASN A 5 3.79 -23.55 -24.08
CA ASN A 5 3.15 -23.40 -22.79
C ASN A 5 2.58 -21.98 -22.66
N LYS A 6 1.52 -21.67 -23.42
CA LYS A 6 0.69 -20.50 -23.14
C LYS A 6 0.02 -20.75 -21.77
N LEU A 7 0.60 -20.16 -20.72
CA LEU A 7 -0.04 -20.12 -19.41
C LEU A 7 -1.40 -19.43 -19.58
N GLY A 8 -2.47 -20.21 -19.44
CA GLY A 8 -3.83 -19.67 -19.51
C GLY A 8 -3.99 -18.51 -18.53
N ARG A 9 -4.75 -17.49 -18.94
CA ARG A 9 -5.05 -16.28 -18.16
C ARG A 9 -5.40 -16.61 -16.70
N GLU A 10 -6.20 -17.64 -16.49
CA GLU A 10 -6.62 -18.11 -15.17
C GLU A 10 -5.43 -18.52 -14.30
N ARG A 11 -4.51 -19.33 -14.83
CA ARG A 11 -3.31 -19.77 -14.11
C ARG A 11 -2.39 -18.59 -13.79
N LEU A 12 -2.22 -17.67 -14.73
CA LEU A 12 -1.41 -16.47 -14.52
C LEU A 12 -2.02 -15.58 -13.43
N SER A 13 -3.31 -15.26 -13.52
CA SER A 13 -4.01 -14.45 -12.53
C SER A 13 -4.01 -15.11 -11.15
N SER A 14 -4.22 -16.43 -11.06
CA SER A 14 -4.13 -17.16 -9.79
C SER A 14 -2.74 -17.09 -9.17
N LEU A 15 -1.68 -17.25 -9.97
CA LEU A 15 -0.29 -17.13 -9.48
C LEU A 15 0.00 -15.72 -8.96
N ILE A 16 -0.45 -14.69 -9.68
CA ILE A 16 -0.29 -13.28 -9.25
C ILE A 16 -1.01 -13.05 -7.92
N ILE A 17 -2.24 -13.52 -7.78
CA ILE A 17 -3.01 -13.35 -6.54
C ILE A 17 -2.30 -14.03 -5.35
N ILE A 18 -1.84 -15.27 -5.50
CA ILE A 18 -1.12 -15.99 -4.44
C ILE A 18 0.16 -15.24 -4.06
N PHE A 19 0.92 -14.78 -5.05
CA PHE A 19 2.14 -14.00 -4.82
C PHE A 19 1.82 -12.68 -4.07
N CYS A 20 0.77 -11.98 -4.46
CA CYS A 20 0.33 -10.76 -3.79
C CYS A 20 -0.10 -11.02 -2.34
N LEU A 21 -0.83 -12.10 -2.08
CA LEU A 21 -1.20 -12.48 -0.70
C LEU A 21 0.02 -12.78 0.15
N PHE A 22 0.99 -13.53 -0.38
CA PHE A 22 2.23 -13.83 0.32
C PHE A 22 3.01 -12.55 0.66
N LEU A 23 3.17 -11.64 -0.31
CA LEU A 23 3.82 -10.35 -0.08
C LEU A 23 3.08 -9.50 0.94
N THR A 24 1.74 -9.49 0.92
CA THR A 24 0.91 -8.75 1.90
C THR A 24 1.14 -9.26 3.33
N VAL A 25 1.25 -10.57 3.50
CA VAL A 25 1.58 -11.16 4.82
C VAL A 25 2.98 -10.76 5.24
N LEU A 26 3.96 -10.85 4.35
CA LEU A 26 5.35 -10.49 4.64
C LEU A 26 5.49 -9.01 5.01
N THR A 27 4.84 -8.11 4.27
CA THR A 27 4.84 -6.67 4.57
C THR A 27 4.14 -6.39 5.90
N SER A 28 3.03 -7.07 6.19
CA SER A 28 2.30 -6.91 7.46
C SER A 28 3.16 -7.32 8.66
N ILE A 29 3.93 -8.41 8.55
CA ILE A 29 4.90 -8.82 9.57
C ILE A 29 5.98 -7.75 9.73
N GLY A 30 6.51 -7.23 8.62
CA GLY A 30 7.53 -6.18 8.64
C GLY A 30 7.04 -4.88 9.29
N VAL A 31 5.82 -4.44 8.96
CA VAL A 31 5.18 -3.27 9.58
C VAL A 31 4.99 -3.50 11.08
N ASN A 32 4.44 -4.65 11.49
CA ASN A 32 4.26 -4.95 12.91
C ASN A 32 5.57 -5.03 13.69
N TYR A 33 6.66 -5.46 13.06
CA TYR A 33 7.98 -5.49 13.70
C TYR A 33 8.60 -4.09 13.87
N LEU A 34 8.29 -3.17 12.94
CA LEU A 34 8.74 -1.78 12.99
C LEU A 34 7.79 -0.86 13.76
N ASP A 35 6.57 -1.31 14.01
CA ASP A 35 5.57 -0.56 14.75
C ASP A 35 6.03 -0.36 16.20
N VAL A 36 5.86 0.86 16.69
CA VAL A 36 6.29 1.26 18.02
C VAL A 36 5.08 1.46 18.89
N LYS A 37 4.95 0.60 19.90
CA LYS A 37 3.85 0.68 20.86
C LYS A 37 4.16 1.70 21.95
N VAL A 38 3.17 2.54 22.22
CA VAL A 38 3.15 3.43 23.38
C VAL A 38 2.75 2.60 24.60
N LEU A 39 3.60 2.62 25.61
CA LEU A 39 3.41 1.89 26.86
C LEU A 39 2.75 2.78 27.92
N ASN A 40 3.22 4.02 28.04
CA ASN A 40 2.71 4.99 29.00
C ASN A 40 2.95 6.43 28.52
N ILE A 41 2.26 7.38 29.13
CA ILE A 41 2.54 8.82 29.01
C ILE A 41 2.70 9.34 30.43
N GLU A 42 3.77 10.07 30.73
CA GLU A 42 4.02 10.64 32.05
C GLU A 42 4.19 12.15 31.96
N LEU A 43 3.69 12.88 32.95
CA LEU A 43 3.95 14.32 33.08
C LEU A 43 5.17 14.50 33.97
N ILE A 44 6.24 15.11 33.43
CA ILE A 44 7.51 15.27 34.14
C ILE A 44 7.60 16.63 34.84
N ASP A 45 7.50 17.74 34.08
CA ASP A 45 7.63 19.09 34.63
C ASP A 45 6.90 20.12 33.76
N ARG A 46 6.12 21.03 34.36
CA ARG A 46 5.50 22.21 33.73
C ARG A 46 5.05 21.99 32.28
N GLU A 47 4.18 21.01 32.06
CA GLU A 47 3.60 20.64 30.76
C GLU A 47 4.51 19.84 29.82
N LEU A 48 5.70 19.40 30.27
CA LEU A 48 6.50 18.43 29.54
C LEU A 48 5.98 17.02 29.77
N TYR A 49 5.42 16.42 28.72
CA TYR A 49 4.97 15.03 28.74
C TYR A 49 6.07 14.13 28.15
N THR A 50 6.28 12.95 28.73
CA THR A 50 7.16 11.92 28.19
C THR A 50 6.32 10.73 27.79
N VAL A 51 6.32 10.42 26.48
CA VAL A 51 5.73 9.21 25.95
C VAL A 51 6.75 8.09 26.03
N ILE A 52 6.45 7.09 26.84
CA ILE A 52 7.28 5.91 27.04
C ILE A 52 6.87 4.87 25.99
N THR A 53 7.83 4.46 25.16
CA THR A 53 7.60 3.47 24.10
C THR A 53 8.56 2.29 24.24
N GLU A 54 8.28 1.18 23.56
CA GLU A 54 9.19 0.02 23.54
C GLU A 54 10.59 0.33 22.99
N LYS A 55 10.74 1.40 22.20
CA LYS A 55 12.02 1.80 21.57
C LYS A 55 12.70 2.97 22.28
N GLY A 56 12.08 3.53 23.32
CA GLY A 56 12.63 4.64 24.10
C GLY A 56 11.60 5.70 24.46
N ASN A 57 12.06 6.70 25.21
CA ASN A 57 11.22 7.78 25.71
C ASN A 57 11.27 8.98 24.77
N VAL A 58 10.10 9.57 24.49
CA VAL A 58 9.96 10.75 23.65
C VAL A 58 9.29 11.86 24.43
N ASN A 59 10.01 12.96 24.64
CA ASN A 59 9.45 14.12 25.29
C ASN A 59 8.62 14.95 24.31
N ILE A 60 7.42 15.35 24.70
CA ILE A 60 6.45 16.13 23.94
C ILE A 60 6.07 17.34 24.80
N HIS A 61 6.40 18.53 24.28
CA HIS A 61 5.90 19.80 24.80
C HIS A 61 4.58 20.15 24.07
N PRO A 62 3.68 20.96 24.65
CA PRO A 62 2.50 21.48 23.93
C PRO A 62 2.88 22.16 22.61
N ASP A 63 4.03 22.85 22.59
CA ASP A 63 4.59 23.46 21.39
C ASP A 63 5.05 22.46 20.32
N ASN A 64 5.12 21.17 20.61
CA ASN A 64 5.37 20.14 19.60
C ASN A 64 4.07 19.62 18.96
N VAL A 65 2.89 19.91 19.53
CA VAL A 65 1.61 19.43 19.02
C VAL A 65 1.16 20.26 17.81
N LEU A 66 1.02 19.59 16.67
CA LEU A 66 0.71 20.22 15.38
C LEU A 66 -0.78 20.13 15.06
N ARG A 67 -1.42 19.01 15.43
CA ARG A 67 -2.81 18.72 15.10
C ARG A 67 -3.39 17.67 16.03
N ILE A 68 -4.67 17.78 16.34
CA ILE A 68 -5.41 16.81 17.12
C ILE A 68 -6.65 16.41 16.31
N GLU A 69 -6.82 15.12 16.11
CA GLU A 69 -8.05 14.55 15.54
C GLU A 69 -8.76 13.76 16.64
N ARG A 70 -9.96 14.20 17.03
CA ARG A 70 -10.82 13.47 17.94
C ARG A 70 -11.81 12.65 17.13
N THR A 71 -11.76 11.33 17.26
CA THR A 71 -12.76 10.46 16.65
C THR A 71 -13.75 10.06 17.72
N TYR A 72 -14.96 10.59 17.63
CA TYR A 72 -16.03 10.23 18.55
C TYR A 72 -16.43 8.76 18.37
N THR A 73 -16.62 8.13 19.52
CA THR A 73 -17.24 6.83 19.80
C THR A 73 -17.53 5.93 18.60
N LYS A 74 -16.71 4.89 18.43
CA LYS A 74 -17.19 3.64 17.81
C LYS A 74 -17.65 2.71 18.92
N GLU A 75 -18.80 2.05 18.74
CA GLU A 75 -19.20 0.97 19.64
C GLU A 75 -18.13 -0.13 19.55
N ALA A 76 -17.48 -0.44 20.66
CA ALA A 76 -16.62 -1.61 20.74
C ALA A 76 -17.46 -2.89 20.63
N PHE A 77 -16.79 -4.03 20.44
CA PHE A 77 -17.45 -5.33 20.50
C PHE A 77 -18.17 -5.58 21.84
N THR A 78 -17.76 -4.87 22.90
CA THR A 78 -18.39 -4.88 24.22
C THR A 78 -19.63 -4.00 24.32
N GLY A 79 -19.97 -3.22 23.29
CA GLY A 79 -21.06 -2.24 23.29
C GLY A 79 -20.72 -0.91 23.97
N GLU A 80 -19.54 -0.79 24.58
CA GLU A 80 -19.11 0.46 25.18
C GLU A 80 -18.53 1.41 24.12
N PRO A 81 -18.82 2.73 24.20
CA PRO A 81 -18.24 3.71 23.31
C PRO A 81 -16.72 3.83 23.55
N VAL A 82 -15.93 3.66 22.49
CA VAL A 82 -14.48 3.89 22.52
C VAL A 82 -14.13 5.12 21.70
N GLU A 83 -13.54 6.10 22.38
CA GLU A 83 -12.99 7.31 21.76
C GLU A 83 -11.58 7.01 21.27
N LEU A 84 -11.29 7.43 20.04
CA LEU A 84 -10.03 7.18 19.36
C LEU A 84 -9.45 8.51 18.89
N ASP A 85 -8.50 9.02 19.64
CA ASP A 85 -7.89 10.32 19.39
C ASP A 85 -6.48 10.16 18.81
N LYS A 86 -6.09 11.10 17.96
CA LYS A 86 -4.75 11.16 17.38
C LYS A 86 -4.13 12.52 17.66
N ILE A 87 -2.95 12.50 18.25
CA ILE A 87 -2.15 13.70 18.48
C ILE A 87 -0.98 13.66 17.51
N TYR A 88 -0.96 14.54 16.52
CA TYR A 88 0.18 14.69 15.62
C TYR A 88 1.16 15.68 16.21
N THR A 89 2.42 15.28 16.26
CA THR A 89 3.54 16.09 16.75
C THR A 89 4.65 16.18 15.72
N ASP A 90 5.63 17.03 15.95
CA ASP A 90 6.88 17.08 15.18
C ASP A 90 7.78 15.84 15.34
N LYS A 91 7.39 14.86 16.18
CA LYS A 91 8.11 13.61 16.45
C LYS A 91 7.35 12.36 16.00
N GLY A 92 6.20 12.52 15.38
CA GLY A 92 5.28 11.44 15.01
C GLY A 92 3.88 11.66 15.59
N PHE A 93 3.00 10.68 15.45
CA PHE A 93 1.67 10.72 16.06
C PHE A 93 1.58 9.80 17.28
N VAL A 94 0.78 10.21 18.25
CA VAL A 94 0.37 9.38 19.38
C VAL A 94 -1.08 8.96 19.14
N TYR A 95 -1.34 7.66 19.22
CA TYR A 95 -2.69 7.11 19.19
C TYR A 95 -3.21 6.94 20.62
N LEU A 96 -4.33 7.56 20.92
CA LEU A 96 -5.00 7.50 22.21
C LEU A 96 -6.30 6.75 22.05
N SER A 97 -6.45 5.67 22.81
CA SER A 97 -7.73 4.99 23.00
C SER A 97 -8.23 5.34 24.39
N SER A 98 -9.53 5.61 24.56
CA SER A 98 -10.13 5.83 25.88
C SER A 98 -9.95 4.64 26.84
N GLN A 99 -9.69 3.44 26.31
CA GLN A 99 -9.43 2.22 27.09
C GLN A 99 -7.95 2.05 27.49
N ALA A 100 -7.04 2.86 26.96
CA ALA A 100 -5.62 2.76 27.27
C ALA A 100 -5.31 3.30 28.68
N PRO A 101 -4.35 2.72 29.41
CA PRO A 101 -4.01 3.18 30.77
C PRO A 101 -3.49 4.63 30.82
N TYR A 102 -2.95 5.12 29.71
CA TYR A 102 -2.42 6.48 29.55
C TYR A 102 -3.44 7.47 28.96
N ALA A 103 -4.71 7.08 28.79
CA ALA A 103 -5.72 7.91 28.12
C ALA A 103 -5.95 9.25 28.83
N GLU A 104 -6.02 9.25 30.17
CA GLU A 104 -6.25 10.47 30.97
C GLU A 104 -5.11 11.49 30.78
N LEU A 105 -3.86 11.01 30.77
CA LEU A 105 -2.69 11.87 30.59
C LEU A 105 -2.58 12.36 29.15
N GLY A 106 -2.96 11.53 28.18
CA GLY A 106 -3.10 11.94 26.78
C GLY A 106 -4.14 13.05 26.59
N LYS A 107 -5.30 12.95 27.26
CA LYS A 107 -6.33 14.01 27.25
C LYS A 107 -5.81 15.30 27.86
N LYS A 108 -5.12 15.23 29.01
CA LYS A 108 -4.47 16.41 29.61
C LYS A 108 -3.50 17.08 28.63
N LEU A 109 -2.69 16.31 27.91
CA LEU A 109 -1.82 16.85 26.86
C LEU A 109 -2.62 17.55 25.76
N MET A 110 -3.73 16.98 25.29
CA MET A 110 -4.58 17.63 24.28
C MET A 110 -5.17 18.95 24.79
N ASP A 111 -5.63 18.98 26.03
CA ASP A 111 -6.28 20.14 26.64
C ASP A 111 -5.31 21.32 26.86
N THR A 112 -3.98 21.07 26.89
CA THR A 112 -2.98 22.15 26.94
C THR A 112 -2.95 23.02 25.68
N VAL A 113 -3.35 22.47 24.52
CA VAL A 113 -3.32 23.18 23.24
C VAL A 113 -4.70 23.47 22.68
N ASP A 114 -5.68 22.61 22.98
CA ASP A 114 -7.06 22.77 22.54
C ASP A 114 -8.02 22.84 23.72
N TYR A 115 -8.17 24.07 24.23
CA TYR A 115 -9.07 24.38 25.33
C TYR A 115 -10.55 24.10 25.01
N TYR A 116 -10.93 24.15 23.73
CA TYR A 116 -12.34 24.05 23.31
C TYR A 116 -12.79 22.62 23.00
N GLY A 117 -11.87 21.65 23.00
CA GLY A 117 -12.20 20.25 22.74
C GLY A 117 -12.76 20.03 21.33
N LEU A 118 -12.22 20.72 20.33
CA LEU A 118 -12.71 20.67 18.96
C LEU A 118 -12.55 19.25 18.38
N PRO A 119 -13.47 18.79 17.50
CA PRO A 119 -13.30 17.52 16.77
C PRO A 119 -11.97 17.46 16.01
N LEU A 120 -11.54 18.61 15.51
CA LEU A 120 -10.31 18.80 14.80
C LEU A 120 -9.69 20.11 15.27
N TRP A 121 -8.49 20.03 15.83
CA TRP A 121 -7.68 21.20 16.17
C TRP A 121 -6.39 21.18 15.36
N GLU A 122 -6.00 22.33 14.82
CA GLU A 122 -4.82 22.49 13.99
C GLU A 122 -4.06 23.75 14.39
N ARG A 123 -2.73 23.66 14.43
CA ARG A 123 -1.88 24.84 14.64
C ARG A 123 -1.97 25.78 13.44
N SER A 124 -2.06 27.08 13.71
CA SER A 124 -2.06 28.11 12.66
C SER A 124 -0.79 28.09 11.81
N GLY A 125 -0.95 28.20 10.49
CA GLY A 125 0.16 28.26 9.53
C GLY A 125 0.79 26.91 9.17
N LEU A 126 0.16 25.79 9.54
CA LEU A 126 0.65 24.46 9.20
C LEU A 126 0.20 24.04 7.78
N ASP A 127 1.13 23.61 6.93
CA ASP A 127 0.81 22.99 5.65
C ASP A 127 0.60 21.47 5.80
N TRP A 128 -0.47 20.96 5.21
CA TRP A 128 -0.84 19.54 5.23
C TRP A 128 0.25 18.61 4.72
N ASN A 129 1.02 19.04 3.72
CA ASN A 129 2.11 18.23 3.19
C ASN A 129 3.25 18.06 4.20
N SER A 130 3.42 19.02 5.10
CA SER A 130 4.41 18.94 6.18
C SER A 130 3.97 17.95 7.25
N LEU A 131 2.67 17.83 7.52
CA LEU A 131 2.14 16.90 8.52
C LEU A 131 2.28 15.42 8.11
N LYS A 132 2.20 15.12 6.80
CA LYS A 132 2.42 13.76 6.27
C LYS A 132 3.79 13.18 6.65
N LYS A 133 4.79 14.04 6.84
CA LYS A 133 6.13 13.62 7.26
C LYS A 133 6.13 12.96 8.64
N TYR A 134 5.13 13.24 9.46
CA TYR A 134 5.00 12.74 10.84
C TYR A 134 3.87 11.71 11.01
N SER A 135 3.40 11.11 9.92
CA SER A 135 2.37 10.06 9.95
C SER A 135 2.93 8.67 10.34
N TYR A 136 3.82 8.63 11.32
CA TYR A 136 4.36 7.41 11.93
C TYR A 136 4.24 7.48 13.45
N ALA A 137 4.19 6.33 14.13
CA ALA A 137 4.02 6.27 15.57
C ALA A 137 5.18 6.97 16.31
N VAL A 138 4.86 7.78 17.32
CA VAL A 138 5.88 8.40 18.17
C VAL A 138 6.82 7.33 18.73
N GLY A 139 8.12 7.62 18.75
CA GLY A 139 9.15 6.67 19.18
C GLY A 139 9.72 5.79 18.05
N THR A 140 9.17 5.86 16.83
CA THR A 140 9.81 5.23 15.66
C THR A 140 11.20 5.85 15.43
N PRO A 141 12.29 5.05 15.42
CA PRO A 141 13.62 5.56 15.12
C PRO A 141 13.67 6.19 13.72
N ALA A 142 14.27 7.37 13.58
CA ALA A 142 14.32 8.11 12.31
C ALA A 142 14.89 7.30 11.13
N GLN A 143 15.80 6.36 11.42
CA GLN A 143 16.42 5.46 10.44
C GLN A 143 15.45 4.39 9.90
N GLN A 144 14.40 4.05 10.65
CA GLN A 144 13.41 3.02 10.30
C GLN A 144 12.19 3.61 9.59
N VAL A 145 11.94 4.92 9.71
CA VAL A 145 10.81 5.61 9.09
C VAL A 145 10.75 5.38 7.57
N PRO A 146 11.83 5.52 6.78
CA PRO A 146 11.78 5.26 5.34
C PRO A 146 11.41 3.81 5.01
N LEU A 147 11.89 2.86 5.80
CA LEU A 147 11.59 1.43 5.62
C LEU A 147 10.13 1.12 5.92
N LEU A 148 9.57 1.70 6.98
CA LEU A 148 8.16 1.58 7.33
C LEU A 148 7.27 2.10 6.19
N PHE A 149 7.56 3.30 5.67
CA PHE A 149 6.82 3.86 4.54
C PHE A 149 6.94 3.02 3.27
N PHE A 150 8.13 2.46 3.02
CA PHE A 150 8.34 1.54 1.90
C PHE A 150 7.47 0.29 2.03
N LEU A 151 7.43 -0.37 3.19
CA LEU A 151 6.63 -1.58 3.41
C LEU A 151 5.13 -1.32 3.26
N ILE A 152 4.63 -0.21 3.83
CA ILE A 152 3.22 0.19 3.70
C ILE A 152 2.88 0.48 2.23
N SER A 153 3.75 1.20 1.52
CA SER A 153 3.55 1.52 0.10
C SER A 153 3.57 0.26 -0.77
N LEU A 154 4.49 -0.67 -0.48
CA LEU A 154 4.56 -1.97 -1.13
C LEU A 154 3.29 -2.79 -0.89
N GLN A 155 2.79 -2.81 0.35
CA GLN A 155 1.55 -3.49 0.69
C GLN A 155 0.36 -2.93 -0.11
N TYR A 156 0.22 -1.61 -0.21
CA TYR A 156 -0.84 -1.01 -1.02
C TYR A 156 -0.70 -1.34 -2.50
N ALA A 157 0.50 -1.23 -3.07
CA ALA A 157 0.75 -1.58 -4.47
C ALA A 157 0.38 -3.04 -4.76
N VAL A 158 0.79 -3.95 -3.88
CA VAL A 158 0.51 -5.39 -3.97
C VAL A 158 -1.00 -5.66 -3.87
N LEU A 159 -1.71 -5.01 -2.96
CA LEU A 159 -3.16 -5.12 -2.84
C LEU A 159 -3.88 -4.59 -4.10
N THR A 160 -3.42 -3.48 -4.67
CA THR A 160 -3.97 -2.95 -5.93
C THR A 160 -3.75 -3.92 -7.08
N ILE A 161 -2.54 -4.45 -7.25
CA ILE A 161 -2.22 -5.43 -8.30
C ILE A 161 -3.05 -6.71 -8.12
N GLY A 162 -3.13 -7.21 -6.89
CA GLY A 162 -3.94 -8.39 -6.55
C GLY A 162 -5.42 -8.16 -6.83
N GLY A 163 -5.95 -6.98 -6.49
CA GLY A 163 -7.32 -6.59 -6.80
C GLY A 163 -7.61 -6.54 -8.29
N ILE A 164 -6.70 -5.99 -9.09
CA ILE A 164 -6.81 -5.97 -10.57
C ILE A 164 -6.77 -7.40 -11.12
N ALA A 165 -5.86 -8.26 -10.65
CA ALA A 165 -5.77 -9.65 -11.07
C ALA A 165 -7.06 -10.43 -10.75
N LEU A 166 -7.68 -10.15 -9.61
CA LEU A 166 -8.97 -10.71 -9.22
C LEU A 166 -10.09 -10.23 -10.14
N ILE A 167 -10.12 -8.94 -10.51
CA ILE A 167 -11.08 -8.41 -11.48
C ILE A 167 -10.93 -9.12 -12.84
N VAL A 168 -9.71 -9.32 -13.33
CA VAL A 168 -9.45 -10.03 -14.61
C VAL A 168 -9.88 -11.51 -14.54
N LEU A 169 -9.79 -12.13 -13.36
CA LEU A 169 -10.21 -13.52 -13.17
C LEU A 169 -11.74 -13.64 -13.10
N VAL A 170 -12.41 -12.72 -12.41
CA VAL A 170 -13.88 -12.73 -12.23
C VAL A 170 -14.62 -12.26 -13.48
N PHE A 171 -14.13 -11.19 -14.10
CA PHE A 171 -14.70 -10.64 -15.32
C PHE A 171 -13.88 -11.12 -16.51
N PRO A 172 -14.42 -11.99 -17.38
CA PRO A 172 -13.76 -12.38 -18.61
C PRO A 172 -13.78 -11.17 -19.56
N LEU A 173 -12.86 -10.23 -19.33
CA LEU A 173 -12.56 -9.19 -20.30
C LEU A 173 -12.08 -9.93 -21.55
N ARG A 174 -12.90 -9.87 -22.61
CA ARG A 174 -12.49 -10.21 -23.97
C ARG A 174 -11.52 -9.13 -24.45
N LEU A 175 -10.37 -9.02 -23.80
CA LEU A 175 -9.22 -8.29 -24.34
C LEU A 175 -8.78 -9.12 -25.55
N GLY A 176 -9.05 -8.59 -26.74
CA GLY A 176 -9.11 -9.34 -28.00
C GLY A 176 -7.94 -10.31 -28.20
N GLU A 177 -8.24 -11.61 -28.05
CA GLU A 177 -7.39 -12.67 -28.59
C GLU A 177 -7.38 -12.65 -30.14
N GLU A 178 -8.33 -11.93 -30.76
CA GLU A 178 -8.50 -11.81 -32.21
C GLU A 178 -7.37 -11.04 -32.92
N GLU A 179 -6.64 -10.16 -32.23
CA GLU A 179 -5.55 -9.38 -32.88
C GLU A 179 -4.26 -10.20 -33.06
N TRP A 180 -4.00 -11.19 -32.20
CA TRP A 180 -2.76 -11.97 -32.25
C TRP A 180 -2.82 -13.15 -33.23
N GLU A 181 -4.01 -13.68 -33.54
CA GLU A 181 -4.18 -14.71 -34.58
C GLU A 181 -4.07 -14.12 -36.00
N SER A 182 -4.52 -12.87 -36.19
CA SER A 182 -4.44 -12.19 -37.49
C SER A 182 -3.01 -11.98 -37.98
N SER A 183 -2.05 -11.77 -37.07
CA SER A 183 -0.64 -11.56 -37.41
C SER A 183 0.09 -12.87 -37.74
N SER A 184 -0.31 -14.01 -37.14
CA SER A 184 0.18 -15.33 -37.55
C SER A 184 -0.42 -15.82 -38.88
N ALA A 185 -1.70 -15.52 -39.14
CA ALA A 185 -2.34 -15.86 -40.41
C ALA A 185 -1.75 -15.06 -41.59
N PHE A 186 -1.37 -13.80 -41.37
CA PHE A 186 -0.69 -12.99 -42.38
C PHE A 186 0.73 -13.50 -42.70
N ALA A 187 1.45 -13.99 -41.70
CA ALA A 187 2.78 -14.57 -41.88
C ALA A 187 2.75 -15.92 -42.63
N GLN A 188 1.73 -16.76 -42.38
CA GLN A 188 1.55 -18.02 -43.13
C GLN A 188 1.13 -17.79 -44.59
N GLY A 189 0.29 -16.80 -44.85
CA GLY A 189 -0.12 -16.45 -46.23
C GLY A 189 1.03 -15.92 -47.09
N GLU A 190 1.98 -15.17 -46.50
CA GLU A 190 3.18 -14.71 -47.22
C GLU A 190 4.17 -15.83 -47.54
N GLU A 191 4.27 -16.87 -46.70
CA GLU A 191 5.14 -18.02 -46.95
C GLU A 191 4.57 -18.96 -48.03
N GLU A 192 3.27 -19.25 -48.01
CA GLU A 192 2.61 -20.04 -49.07
C GLU A 192 2.67 -19.33 -50.43
N SER A 193 2.44 -18.01 -50.46
CA SER A 193 2.54 -17.19 -51.69
C SER A 193 3.95 -17.22 -52.31
N LYS A 194 5.01 -17.13 -51.48
CA LYS A 194 6.41 -17.20 -51.97
C LYS A 194 6.79 -18.61 -52.44
N GLN A 195 6.16 -19.64 -51.88
CA GLN A 195 6.42 -21.02 -52.24
C GLN A 195 5.74 -21.40 -53.56
N GLU A 196 4.51 -20.93 -53.81
CA GLU A 196 3.85 -21.07 -55.13
C GLU A 196 4.62 -20.35 -56.24
N GLU A 197 5.10 -19.13 -56.00
CA GLU A 197 5.86 -18.36 -56.99
C GLU A 197 7.21 -19.04 -57.34
N GLN A 198 7.86 -19.68 -56.35
CA GLN A 198 9.06 -20.48 -56.58
C GLN A 198 8.81 -21.76 -57.38
N ASP A 199 7.66 -22.41 -57.17
CA ASP A 199 7.31 -23.64 -57.88
C ASP A 199 6.90 -23.35 -59.33
N GLU A 200 6.24 -22.22 -59.61
CA GLU A 200 5.97 -21.77 -60.98
C GLU A 200 7.27 -21.47 -61.76
N LEU A 201 8.20 -20.73 -61.14
CA LEU A 201 9.51 -20.45 -61.74
C LEU A 201 10.30 -21.73 -62.04
N ARG A 202 10.24 -22.73 -61.16
CA ARG A 202 10.87 -24.04 -61.39
C ARG A 202 10.24 -24.79 -62.56
N GLN A 203 8.91 -24.76 -62.68
CA GLN A 203 8.23 -25.37 -63.83
C GLN A 203 8.58 -24.67 -65.15
N GLU A 204 8.72 -23.35 -65.15
CA GLU A 204 9.05 -22.59 -66.35
C GLU A 204 10.51 -22.86 -66.81
N VAL A 205 11.44 -22.94 -65.87
CA VAL A 205 12.84 -23.33 -66.15
C VAL A 205 12.91 -24.75 -66.72
N MET A 206 12.17 -25.72 -66.14
CA MET A 206 12.14 -27.09 -66.63
C MET A 206 11.54 -27.19 -68.06
N LYS A 207 10.54 -26.37 -68.39
CA LYS A 207 9.98 -26.29 -69.74
C LYS A 207 10.97 -25.69 -70.75
N SER A 208 11.80 -24.74 -70.33
CA SER A 208 12.81 -24.12 -71.20
C SER A 208 13.99 -25.05 -71.54
N LEU A 209 14.33 -25.98 -70.64
CA LEU A 209 15.40 -26.97 -70.84
C LEU A 209 14.99 -28.17 -71.70
N ALA A 210 13.69 -28.35 -71.94
CA ALA A 210 13.15 -29.45 -72.75
C ALA A 210 12.95 -29.08 -74.23
N LYS A 211 13.35 -27.88 -74.65
CA LYS A 211 13.37 -27.41 -76.04
C LYS A 211 14.80 -27.34 -76.57
#